data_AF-A0A7Y9UJW1-F1
#
_entry.id   AF-A0A7Y9UJW1-F1
#
_cell.length_a   1.000
_cell.length_b   1.000
_cell.length_c   1.000
_cell.angle_alpha   90.00
_cell.angle_beta   90.00
_cell.angle_gamma   90.00
#
_symmetry.space_group_name_H-M   'P 1'
#
loop_
_entity.id
_entity.type
_entity.pdbx_description
1 polymer ?
#
loop_
_entity_poly.entity_id
_entity_poly.type
_entity_poly.pdbx_seq_one_letter_code
_entity_poly.pdbx_strand_id
1 'polypeptide(L)'
;MNQLYEGVLPDGQIHWPSTRIVQCLLQHCAVDPVAWVVLGPVIQSMRADVPEEVPSKYGCKTWRQLLKRSELFEVRTDLDNRTGQGRTWFRPITSDKTESTSQTT
;
A
#
# COMPACT_ATOMS: atom_id res chain seq x y z
N MET A 1 -18.00 -16.69 18.08
CA MET A 1 -16.55 -16.66 17.82
C MET A 1 -16.40 -16.56 16.30
N ASN A 2 -16.11 -15.37 15.77
CA ASN A 2 -16.05 -15.19 14.31
C ASN A 2 -14.58 -15.31 13.87
N GLN A 3 -14.24 -16.47 13.30
CA GLN A 3 -12.94 -16.72 12.67
C GLN A 3 -12.82 -15.85 11.41
N LEU A 4 -11.95 -14.84 11.47
CA LEU A 4 -11.41 -14.13 10.32
C LEU A 4 -10.55 -15.12 9.53
N TYR A 5 -11.14 -15.86 8.59
CA TYR A 5 -10.38 -16.93 7.93
C TYR A 5 -9.34 -16.41 6.93
N GLU A 6 -9.54 -15.23 6.32
CA GLU A 6 -8.59 -14.68 5.32
C GLU A 6 -8.52 -13.14 5.31
N GLY A 7 -8.81 -12.50 6.45
CA GLY A 7 -8.84 -11.03 6.51
C GLY A 7 -9.95 -10.41 5.65
N VAL A 8 -11.02 -11.15 5.38
CA VAL A 8 -12.24 -10.64 4.73
C VAL A 8 -13.29 -10.39 5.82
N LEU A 9 -13.76 -9.16 5.91
CA LEU A 9 -14.85 -8.72 6.78
C LEU A 9 -16.16 -9.40 6.37
N PRO A 10 -17.15 -9.53 7.29
CA PRO A 10 -18.45 -10.13 6.97
C PRO A 10 -19.22 -9.40 5.85
N ASP A 11 -18.84 -8.16 5.55
CA ASP A 11 -19.36 -7.35 4.44
C ASP A 11 -18.73 -7.70 3.07
N GLY A 12 -17.77 -8.63 3.03
CA GLY A 12 -16.98 -8.95 1.83
C GLY A 12 -15.84 -7.97 1.57
N GLN A 13 -15.65 -6.97 2.43
CA GLN A 13 -14.52 -6.04 2.36
C GLN A 13 -13.24 -6.68 2.88
N ILE A 14 -12.11 -6.38 2.24
CA ILE A 14 -10.81 -6.89 2.68
C ILE A 14 -10.30 -5.99 3.81
N HIS A 15 -10.01 -6.57 4.96
CA HIS A 15 -9.36 -5.91 6.07
C HIS A 15 -7.86 -5.76 5.79
N TRP A 16 -7.54 -4.77 4.94
CA TRP A 16 -6.19 -4.42 4.53
C TRP A 16 -5.16 -4.37 5.65
N PRO A 17 -5.39 -3.77 6.84
CA PRO A 17 -4.35 -3.71 7.87
C PRO A 17 -4.01 -5.08 8.48
N SER A 18 -4.87 -6.09 8.31
CA SER A 18 -4.55 -7.49 8.67
C SER A 18 -3.96 -8.30 7.53
N THR A 19 -3.87 -7.76 6.31
CA THR A 19 -3.28 -8.48 5.18
C THR A 19 -1.75 -8.47 5.25
N ARG A 20 -1.14 -9.59 4.86
CA ARG A 20 0.31 -9.78 4.92
C ARG A 20 1.04 -8.80 3.98
N ILE A 21 0.51 -8.57 2.78
CA ILE A 21 1.02 -7.57 1.83
C ILE A 21 1.13 -6.17 2.43
N VAL A 22 0.10 -5.71 3.16
CA VAL A 22 0.11 -4.38 3.81
C VAL A 22 1.08 -4.36 4.99
N GLN A 23 1.11 -5.42 5.79
CA GLN A 23 2.08 -5.51 6.89
C GLN A 23 3.51 -5.44 6.40
N CYS A 24 3.86 -6.14 5.32
CA CYS A 24 5.18 -6.05 4.70
C CYS A 24 5.50 -4.63 4.21
N LEU A 25 4.55 -3.97 3.54
CA LEU A 25 4.70 -2.57 3.12
C LEU A 25 4.95 -1.64 4.31
N LEU A 26 4.20 -1.82 5.40
CA LEU A 26 4.40 -1.06 6.64
C LEU A 26 5.77 -1.35 7.27
N GLN A 27 6.25 -2.59 7.25
CA GLN A 27 7.58 -2.92 7.76
C GLN A 27 8.70 -2.21 6.98
N HIS A 28 8.57 -2.07 5.66
CA HIS A 28 9.51 -1.27 4.87
C HIS A 28 9.48 0.21 5.24
N CYS A 29 8.32 0.74 5.63
CA CYS A 29 8.17 2.10 6.14
C CYS A 29 8.46 2.24 7.64
N ALA A 30 8.59 1.15 8.39
CA ALA A 30 8.77 1.20 9.85
C ALA A 30 10.12 1.80 10.25
N VAL A 31 11.10 1.80 9.33
CA VAL A 31 12.40 2.46 9.53
C VAL A 31 12.23 3.98 9.61
N ASP A 32 11.36 4.55 8.78
CA ASP A 32 11.03 5.97 8.78
C ASP A 32 9.58 6.19 8.27
N PRO A 33 8.60 6.35 9.18
CA PRO A 33 7.19 6.41 8.81
C PRO A 33 6.82 7.73 8.12
N VAL A 34 7.68 8.75 8.19
CA VAL A 34 7.43 10.08 7.60
C VAL A 34 8.07 10.18 6.21
N ALA A 35 9.12 9.38 5.95
CA ALA A 35 9.81 9.32 4.69
C ALA A 35 8.98 8.66 3.59
N TRP A 36 9.10 9.21 2.38
CA TRP A 36 8.59 8.58 1.17
C TRP A 36 9.50 7.43 0.77
N VAL A 37 8.92 6.25 0.60
CA VAL A 37 9.64 5.05 0.16
C VAL A 37 9.35 4.79 -1.32
N VAL A 38 10.38 4.45 -2.09
CA VAL A 38 10.20 4.10 -3.51
C VAL A 38 9.56 2.72 -3.61
N LEU A 39 8.44 2.63 -4.32
CA LEU A 39 7.68 1.39 -4.47
C LEU A 39 8.43 0.33 -5.29
N GLY A 40 9.24 0.74 -6.27
CA GLY A 40 9.99 -0.19 -7.14
C GLY A 40 10.88 -1.18 -6.38
N PRO A 41 11.85 -0.70 -5.58
CA PRO A 41 12.71 -1.55 -4.75
C PRO A 41 11.93 -2.42 -3.77
N VAL A 42 10.86 -1.89 -3.18
CA VAL A 42 10.00 -2.62 -2.24
C VAL A 42 9.29 -3.78 -2.94
N ILE A 43 8.70 -3.56 -4.12
CA ILE A 43 8.10 -4.64 -4.92
C ILE A 43 9.14 -5.72 -5.24
N GLN A 44 10.37 -5.32 -5.54
CA GLN A 44 11.44 -6.27 -5.86
C GLN A 44 11.83 -7.10 -4.64
N SER A 45 11.96 -6.48 -3.46
CA SER A 45 12.16 -7.21 -2.19
C SER A 45 10.99 -8.15 -1.92
N MET A 46 9.74 -7.65 -1.97
CA MET A 46 8.56 -8.47 -1.71
C MET A 46 8.44 -9.65 -2.67
N ARG A 47 8.82 -9.50 -3.93
CA ARG A 47 8.86 -10.64 -4.87
C ARG A 47 9.92 -11.68 -4.53
N ALA A 48 11.00 -11.29 -3.85
CA ALA A 48 12.04 -12.20 -3.39
C ALA A 48 11.68 -12.84 -2.04
N ASP A 49 11.18 -12.05 -1.09
CA ASP A 49 10.84 -12.48 0.27
C ASP A 49 9.51 -13.24 0.35
N VAL A 50 8.48 -12.75 -0.34
CA VAL A 50 7.10 -13.25 -0.27
C VAL A 50 6.43 -13.28 -1.67
N PRO A 51 6.90 -14.14 -2.60
CA PRO A 51 6.41 -14.18 -3.98
C PRO A 51 4.91 -14.51 -4.11
N GLU A 52 4.31 -15.12 -3.08
CA GLU A 52 2.88 -15.42 -3.01
C GLU A 52 2.00 -14.17 -2.79
N GLU A 53 2.56 -13.09 -2.22
CA GLU A 53 1.84 -11.87 -1.88
C GLU A 53 1.83 -10.92 -3.08
N VAL A 54 0.90 -11.19 -4.00
CA VAL A 54 0.70 -10.41 -5.22
C VAL A 54 -0.62 -9.64 -5.20
N PRO A 55 -0.69 -8.45 -5.82
CA PRO A 55 -1.91 -7.65 -5.86
C PRO A 55 -3.08 -8.40 -6.52
N SER A 56 -2.79 -9.33 -7.45
CA SER A 56 -3.80 -10.15 -8.12
C SER A 56 -4.60 -11.02 -7.16
N LYS A 57 -3.99 -11.48 -6.05
CA LYS A 57 -4.66 -12.27 -4.99
C LYS A 57 -5.78 -11.49 -4.32
N TYR A 58 -5.66 -10.16 -4.30
CA TYR A 58 -6.62 -9.23 -3.71
C TYR A 58 -7.51 -8.53 -4.76
N GLY A 59 -7.56 -9.07 -5.99
CA GLY A 59 -8.34 -8.48 -7.09
C GLY A 59 -7.78 -7.14 -7.61
N CYS A 60 -6.53 -6.83 -7.31
CA CYS A 60 -5.84 -5.61 -7.79
C CYS A 60 -4.91 -5.96 -8.96
N LYS A 61 -4.94 -5.17 -10.04
CA LYS A 61 -4.07 -5.42 -11.21
C LYS A 61 -2.65 -4.91 -11.01
N THR A 62 -2.47 -3.90 -10.15
CA THR A 62 -1.19 -3.24 -9.91
C THR A 62 -1.01 -2.91 -8.44
N TRP A 63 0.25 -2.80 -8.01
CA TRP A 63 0.61 -2.37 -6.65
C TRP A 63 0.06 -0.97 -6.31
N ARG A 64 0.03 -0.05 -7.29
CA ARG A 64 -0.57 1.29 -7.10
C ARG A 64 -2.06 1.19 -6.81
N GLN A 65 -2.77 0.31 -7.52
CA GLN A 65 -4.18 0.08 -7.29
C GLN A 65 -4.41 -0.54 -5.91
N LEU A 66 -3.56 -1.47 -5.49
CA LEU A 66 -3.62 -2.07 -4.16
C LEU A 66 -3.42 -1.03 -3.05
N LEU A 67 -2.38 -0.19 -3.16
CA LEU A 67 -2.12 0.87 -2.20
C LEU A 67 -3.29 1.85 -2.11
N LYS A 68 -3.83 2.30 -3.26
CA LYS A 68 -5.02 3.16 -3.28
C LYS A 68 -6.24 2.49 -2.65
N ARG A 69 -6.48 1.22 -2.96
CA ARG A 69 -7.63 0.46 -2.44
C ARG A 69 -7.49 0.13 -0.96
N SER A 70 -6.26 0.06 -0.46
CA SER A 70 -6.02 -0.15 0.97
C SER A 70 -6.36 1.07 1.82
N GLU A 71 -6.35 2.27 1.23
CA GLU A 71 -6.62 3.56 1.93
C GLU A 71 -5.71 3.81 3.16
N LEU A 72 -4.62 3.04 3.29
CA LEU A 72 -3.65 3.13 4.39
C LEU A 72 -2.37 3.86 3.99
N PHE A 73 -2.18 4.14 2.70
CA PHE A 73 -0.96 4.71 2.17
C PHE A 73 -1.26 5.89 1.24
N GLU A 74 -0.45 6.94 1.35
CA GLU A 74 -0.38 7.96 0.33
C GLU A 74 0.53 7.47 -0.79
N VAL A 75 0.10 7.67 -2.04
CA VAL A 75 0.87 7.28 -3.22
C VAL A 75 1.09 8.50 -4.10
N ARG A 76 2.35 8.78 -4.40
CA ARG A 76 2.77 9.86 -5.30
C ARG A 76 3.56 9.29 -6.45
N THR A 77 3.38 9.85 -7.64
CA THR A 77 4.26 9.53 -8.78
C THR A 77 5.06 10.78 -9.08
N ASP A 78 6.39 10.65 -9.05
CA ASP A 78 7.31 11.73 -9.36
C ASP A 78 8.19 11.32 -10.53
N LEU A 79 8.45 12.25 -11.43
CA LEU A 79 9.33 11.98 -12.56
C LEU A 79 10.76 12.09 -12.05
N ASP A 80 11.52 11.01 -12.15
CA ASP A 80 12.94 11.07 -11.82
C ASP A 80 13.66 11.85 -12.92
N ASN A 81 13.97 13.13 -12.66
CA ASN A 81 14.63 14.02 -13.63
C ASN A 81 16.00 13.48 -14.12
N ARG A 82 16.60 12.53 -13.40
CA ARG A 82 17.90 11.95 -13.75
C ARG A 82 17.79 10.80 -14.74
N THR A 83 16.72 10.00 -14.66
CA THR A 83 16.51 8.81 -15.51
C THR A 83 15.35 8.97 -16.49
N GLY A 84 14.54 10.02 -16.35
CA GLY A 84 13.30 10.22 -17.11
C GLY A 84 12.18 9.22 -16.77
N GLN A 85 12.39 8.35 -15.79
CA GLN A 85 11.43 7.31 -15.43
C GLN A 85 10.50 7.78 -14.31
N GLY A 86 9.19 7.54 -14.46
CA GLY A 86 8.22 7.81 -13.40
C GLY A 86 8.42 6.87 -12.22
N ARG A 87 8.89 7.40 -11.09
CA ARG A 87 9.02 6.66 -9.84
C ARG A 87 7.76 6.83 -9.00
N THR A 88 7.23 5.71 -8.54
CA THR A 88 6.14 5.73 -7.57
C THR A 88 6.73 5.70 -6.17
N TRP A 89 6.32 6.66 -5.38
CA TRP A 89 6.64 6.81 -3.98
C TRP A 89 5.38 6.54 -3.16
N PHE A 90 5.55 5.94 -1.99
CA PHE A 90 4.46 5.72 -1.05
C PHE A 90 4.92 5.95 0.38
N ARG A 91 3.98 6.30 1.26
CA ARG A 91 4.20 6.41 2.70
C ARG A 91 2.93 6.02 3.46
N PRO A 92 3.03 5.51 4.69
CA PRO A 92 1.85 5.25 5.51
C PRO A 92 1.13 6.56 5.82
N ILE A 93 -0.20 6.54 5.77
CA ILE A 93 -0.99 7.65 6.28
C ILE A 93 -0.89 7.59 7.80
N THR A 94 -0.13 8.50 8.40
CA THR A 94 -0.25 8.77 9.83
C THR A 94 -1.58 9.49 10.01
N SER A 95 -2.48 8.97 10.84
CA SER A 95 -3.83 9.52 11.07
C SER A 95 -3.89 10.95 11.62
N ASP A 96 -2.80 11.72 11.55
CA ASP A 96 -2.75 13.18 11.68
C ASP A 96 -3.26 13.88 10.40
N LYS A 97 -4.31 13.32 9.78
CA LYS A 97 -5.05 13.95 8.69
C LYS A 97 -6.54 13.70 8.86
N THR A 98 -7.05 14.03 10.03
CA THR A 98 -8.38 14.63 10.12
C THR A 98 -8.32 15.96 9.36
N GLU A 99 -9.24 16.18 8.43
CA GLU A 99 -9.40 17.40 7.60
C GLU A 99 -8.51 17.48 6.34
N SER A 100 -9.02 16.93 5.24
CA SER A 100 -9.28 17.68 3.99
C SER A 100 -9.30 16.74 2.79
N THR A 101 -10.49 16.23 2.45
CA THR A 101 -10.97 16.19 1.05
C THR A 101 -12.49 16.01 1.05
N SER A 102 -13.21 17.03 1.54
CA SER A 102 -14.44 17.43 0.85
C SER A 102 -14.01 18.32 -0.31
N GLN A 103 -13.83 17.74 -1.49
CA GLN A 103 -13.96 18.50 -2.72
C GLN A 103 -15.00 17.83 -3.60
N THR A 104 -16.23 18.15 -3.23
CA THR A 104 -17.40 18.26 -4.09
C THR A 104 -17.18 19.40 -5.07
N THR A 105 -17.40 19.17 -6.37
CA THR A 105 -18.23 19.96 -7.32
C THR A 105 -17.73 19.73 -8.74
#